data_AF-A0A2T6K8N4-F1
#
_entry.id   AF-A0A2T6K8N4-F1
#
_cell.length_a   1.000
_cell.length_b   1.000
_cell.length_c   1.000
_cell.angle_alpha   90.00
_cell.angle_beta   90.00
_cell.angle_gamma   90.00
#
_symmetry.space_group_name_H-M   'P 1'
#
loop_
_entity.id
_entity.type
_entity.pdbx_description
1 polymer ?
#
loop_
_entity_poly.entity_id
_entity_poly.type
_entity_poly.pdbx_seq_one_letter_code
_entity_poly.pdbx_strand_id
1 'polypeptide(L)'
;MDGIMGVLLGTLGLFYPLLIASVITFVFALIKRSCIWMLLSAILLYPDAWFFSGYPPFPWAKFVPLIQVILAIVFYLLKRNKSIT
;
A
#
# COMPACT_ATOMS: atom_id res chain seq x y z
N MET A 1 -10.83 -0.85 17.14
CA MET A 1 -10.65 -0.81 15.67
C MET A 1 -10.57 -2.21 15.07
N ASP A 2 -10.23 -3.23 15.87
CA ASP A 2 -10.10 -4.62 15.42
C ASP A 2 -11.42 -5.27 15.02
N GLY A 3 -12.55 -4.86 15.60
CA GLY A 3 -13.87 -5.36 15.21
C GLY A 3 -14.31 -4.93 13.80
N ILE A 4 -14.02 -3.69 13.39
CA ILE A 4 -14.39 -3.19 12.06
C ILE A 4 -13.48 -3.82 11.00
N MET A 5 -12.17 -3.84 11.23
CA MET A 5 -11.21 -4.50 10.33
C MET A 5 -11.45 -6.01 10.24
N GLY A 6 -11.78 -6.67 11.36
CA GLY A 6 -12.11 -8.10 11.40
C GLY A 6 -13.40 -8.45 10.66
N VAL A 7 -14.42 -7.60 10.71
CA VAL A 7 -15.64 -7.78 9.90
C VAL A 7 -15.36 -7.48 8.43
N LEU A 8 -14.62 -6.41 8.11
CA LEU A 8 -14.32 -6.04 6.73
C LEU A 8 -13.46 -7.09 6.01
N LEU A 9 -12.42 -7.60 6.67
CA LEU A 9 -11.46 -8.55 6.08
C LEU A 9 -11.90 -10.00 6.26
N GLY A 10 -12.58 -10.31 7.38
CA GLY A 10 -13.09 -11.65 7.69
C GLY A 10 -14.50 -11.90 7.16
N THR A 11 -15.51 -11.15 7.64
CA THR A 11 -16.93 -11.37 7.27
C THR A 11 -17.22 -11.07 5.81
N LEU A 12 -16.65 -10.01 5.23
CA LEU A 12 -16.84 -9.71 3.80
C LEU A 12 -15.82 -10.43 2.89
N GLY A 13 -14.82 -11.11 3.45
CA GLY A 13 -13.79 -11.79 2.67
C GLY A 13 -12.96 -10.86 1.77
N LEU A 14 -12.94 -9.55 2.07
CA LEU A 14 -12.32 -8.53 1.21
C LEU A 14 -10.80 -8.51 1.27
N PHE A 15 -10.20 -9.31 2.15
CA PHE A 15 -8.75 -9.40 2.32
C PHE A 15 -8.02 -9.72 1.01
N TYR A 16 -8.29 -10.87 0.39
CA TYR A 16 -7.64 -11.25 -0.87
C TYR A 16 -7.94 -10.27 -2.02
N PRO A 17 -9.20 -9.83 -2.22
CA PRO A 17 -9.51 -8.80 -3.21
C PRO A 17 -8.74 -7.49 -3.02
N LEU A 18 -8.65 -6.96 -1.79
CA LEU A 18 -7.89 -5.74 -1.50
C LEU A 18 -6.40 -5.94 -1.72
N LEU A 19 -5.85 -7.06 -1.26
CA LEU A 19 -4.44 -7.38 -1.43
C LEU A 19 -4.07 -7.46 -2.92
N ILE A 20 -4.86 -8.18 -3.72
CA ILE A 20 -4.65 -8.30 -5.16
C ILE A 20 -4.78 -6.94 -5.85
N ALA A 21 -5.83 -6.17 -5.53
CA ALA A 21 -6.04 -4.83 -6.08
C ALA A 21 -4.89 -3.87 -5.72
N SER A 22 -4.39 -3.95 -4.48
CA SER A 22 -3.23 -3.20 -3.99
C SER A 22 -1.98 -3.51 -4.81
N VAL A 23 -1.66 -4.80 -4.99
CA VAL A 23 -0.49 -5.23 -5.76
C VAL A 23 -0.59 -4.80 -7.22
N ILE A 24 -1.75 -4.98 -7.86
CA ILE A 24 -1.97 -4.56 -9.25
C ILE A 24 -1.81 -3.04 -9.38
N THR A 25 -2.40 -2.29 -8.45
CA THR A 25 -2.31 -0.82 -8.44
C THR A 25 -0.87 -0.37 -8.22
N PHE A 26 -0.11 -1.05 -7.36
CA PHE A 26 1.29 -0.77 -7.12
C PHE A 26 2.16 -1.04 -8.37
N VAL A 27 1.99 -2.19 -9.03
CA VAL A 27 2.70 -2.52 -10.28
C VAL A 27 2.35 -1.50 -11.36
N PHE A 28 1.08 -1.12 -11.49
CA PHE A 28 0.65 -0.09 -12.42
C PHE A 28 1.27 1.28 -12.11
N ALA A 29 1.34 1.65 -10.83
CA ALA A 29 1.97 2.88 -10.36
C ALA A 29 3.48 2.92 -10.67
N LEU A 30 4.18 1.79 -10.52
CA LEU A 30 5.60 1.63 -10.88
C LEU A 30 5.82 1.82 -12.39
N ILE A 31 4.99 1.19 -13.23
CA ILE A 31 5.10 1.32 -14.70
C ILE A 31 4.84 2.76 -15.13
N LYS A 32 3.80 3.40 -14.59
CA LYS A 32 3.44 4.78 -14.92
C LYS A 32 4.32 5.83 -14.23
N ARG A 33 5.20 5.43 -13.32
CA ARG A 33 5.99 6.31 -12.44
C ARG A 33 5.15 7.43 -11.81
N SER A 34 3.93 7.09 -11.39
CA SER A 34 2.97 8.08 -10.88
C SER A 34 2.90 8.01 -9.36
N CYS A 35 3.26 9.13 -8.73
CA CYS A 35 3.23 9.28 -7.27
C CYS A 35 1.82 9.08 -6.71
N ILE A 36 0.78 9.61 -7.40
CA ILE A 36 -0.61 9.52 -6.95
C ILE A 36 -1.08 8.06 -6.87
N TRP A 37 -0.81 7.28 -7.92
CA TRP A 37 -1.20 5.86 -7.96
C TRP A 37 -0.47 5.01 -6.92
N MET A 38 0.73 5.43 -6.52
CA MET A 38 1.52 4.72 -5.52
C MET A 38 1.12 5.04 -4.09
N LEU A 39 0.60 6.26 -3.85
CA LEU A 39 -0.09 6.57 -2.59
C LEU A 39 -1.42 5.82 -2.50
N LEU A 40 -2.14 5.70 -3.62
CA LEU A 40 -3.40 4.96 -3.67
C LEU A 40 -3.21 3.48 -3.30
N SER A 41 -2.16 2.83 -3.83
CA SER A 41 -1.84 1.45 -3.46
C SER A 41 -1.46 1.32 -1.98
N ALA A 42 -0.81 2.32 -1.40
CA ALA A 42 -0.40 2.29 0.01
C ALA A 42 -1.62 2.34 0.93
N ILE A 43 -2.60 3.19 0.59
CA ILE A 43 -3.87 3.29 1.31
C ILE A 43 -4.65 1.98 1.19
N LEU A 44 -4.69 1.38 0.00
CA LEU A 44 -5.34 0.07 -0.21
C LEU A 44 -4.69 -1.04 0.61
N LEU A 45 -3.36 -1.02 0.76
CA LEU A 45 -2.62 -2.05 1.51
C LEU A 45 -2.68 -1.86 3.03
N TYR A 46 -3.00 -0.65 3.51
CA TYR A 46 -3.03 -0.34 4.93
C TYR A 46 -3.91 -1.28 5.78
N PRO A 47 -5.18 -1.58 5.41
CA PRO A 47 -6.00 -2.54 6.15
C PRO A 47 -5.37 -3.93 6.23
N ASP A 48 -4.77 -4.41 5.12
CA ASP A 48 -4.11 -5.72 5.08
C ASP A 48 -2.87 -5.74 5.98
N ALA A 49 -2.05 -4.69 5.93
CA ALA A 49 -0.85 -4.55 6.75
C ALA A 49 -1.18 -4.45 8.25
N TRP A 50 -2.28 -3.79 8.60
CA TRP A 50 -2.78 -3.74 9.97
C TRP A 50 -3.24 -5.13 10.45
N PHE A 51 -4.01 -5.85 9.61
CA PHE A 51 -4.46 -7.21 9.91
C PHE A 51 -3.28 -8.18 10.12
N PHE A 52 -2.30 -8.13 9.23
CA PHE A 52 -1.06 -8.90 9.37
C PHE A 52 -0.23 -8.53 10.60
N SER A 53 -0.33 -7.29 11.09
CA SER A 53 0.35 -6.89 12.32
C SER A 53 -0.29 -7.45 13.59
N GLY A 54 -1.56 -7.87 13.51
CA GLY A 54 -2.30 -8.50 14.61
C GLY A 54 -2.13 -10.02 14.68
N TYR A 55 -1.89 -10.69 13.55
CA TYR A 55 -1.76 -12.15 13.42
C TYR A 55 -1.01 -12.44 12.09
N PRO A 56 0.22 -13.02 12.01
CA PRO A 56 1.18 -13.55 13.01
C PRO A 56 2.16 -12.47 13.55
N PRO A 57 3.19 -12.76 14.40
CA PRO A 57 3.99 -11.75 15.09
C PRO A 57 5.06 -11.15 14.17
N PHE A 58 4.62 -10.52 13.09
CA PHE A 58 5.45 -9.69 12.24
C PHE A 58 5.02 -8.23 12.47
N PRO A 59 5.37 -7.63 13.62
CA PRO A 59 5.06 -6.24 13.90
C PRO A 59 5.70 -5.27 12.90
N TRP A 60 6.62 -5.75 12.06
CA TRP A 60 7.18 -5.03 10.93
C TRP A 60 6.23 -4.91 9.73
N ALA A 61 5.19 -5.76 9.62
CA ALA A 61 4.25 -5.77 8.50
C ALA A 61 3.48 -4.44 8.37
N LYS A 62 3.28 -3.72 9.48
CA LYS A 62 2.70 -2.37 9.49
C LYS A 62 3.51 -1.35 8.68
N PHE A 63 4.79 -1.63 8.43
CA PHE A 63 5.69 -0.76 7.65
C PHE A 63 5.69 -1.10 6.15
N VAL A 64 4.98 -2.15 5.71
CA VAL A 64 4.91 -2.50 4.27
C VAL A 64 4.31 -1.36 3.43
N PRO A 65 3.23 -0.67 3.84
CA PRO A 65 2.72 0.50 3.11
C PRO A 65 3.72 1.67 3.07
N LEU A 66 4.58 1.81 4.08
CA LEU A 66 5.59 2.87 4.13
C LEU A 66 6.64 2.73 3.01
N ILE A 67 6.95 1.52 2.58
CA ILE A 67 7.86 1.29 1.43
C ILE A 67 7.28 1.94 0.17
N GLN A 68 5.97 1.82 -0.05
CA GLN A 68 5.29 2.42 -1.20
C GLN A 68 5.31 3.95 -1.13
N VAL A 69 5.17 4.52 0.08
CA VAL A 69 5.30 5.97 0.31
C VAL A 69 6.71 6.47 0.05
N ILE A 70 7.74 5.76 0.54
CA ILE A 70 9.15 6.12 0.30
C ILE A 70 9.46 6.09 -1.19
N LEU A 71 9.04 5.04 -1.90
CA LEU A 71 9.19 4.96 -3.36
C LEU A 71 8.45 6.12 -4.06
N ALA A 72 7.30 6.55 -3.54
CA ALA A 72 6.52 7.65 -4.13
C ALA A 72 7.27 8.97 -4.01
N ILE A 73 7.88 9.22 -2.86
CA ILE A 73 8.76 10.36 -2.62
C ILE A 73 9.98 10.31 -3.54
N VAL A 74 10.63 9.14 -3.66
CA VAL A 74 11.80 8.97 -4.54
C VAL A 74 11.46 9.27 -6.01
N PHE A 75 10.35 8.74 -6.54
CA PHE A 75 9.94 9.06 -7.91
C PHE A 75 9.52 10.52 -8.07
N TYR A 76 8.88 11.11 -7.07
CA TYR A 76 8.52 12.52 -7.09
C TYR A 76 9.77 13.40 -7.19
N LEU A 77 10.79 13.14 -6.37
CA LEU A 77 12.07 13.86 -6.38
C LEU A 77 12.84 13.64 -7.70
N LEU A 78 12.93 12.40 -8.19
CA LEU A 78 13.55 12.08 -9.49
C LEU A 78 12.89 12.81 -10.66
N LYS A 79 11.55 12.85 -10.69
CA LYS A 79 10.80 13.56 -11.74
C LYS A 79 11.06 15.06 -11.69
N ARG A 80 11.18 15.64 -10.48
CA ARG A 80 11.51 17.06 -10.31
C ARG A 80 12.92 17.39 -10.79
N ASN A 81 13.92 16.57 -10.46
CA ASN A 81 15.29 16.78 -10.94
C ASN A 81 15.40 16.73 -12.47
N LYS A 82 14.62 15.86 -13.13
CA LYS A 82 14.59 15.77 -14.60
C LYS A 82 13.90 16.95 -15.30
N SER A 83 13.18 17.80 -14.57
CA SER A 83 12.51 18.98 -15.11
C SER A 83 13.37 20.25 -14.98
N ILE A 84 14.50 20.18 -14.27
CA ILE A 84 15.40 21.31 -14.01
C ILE A 84 16.65 21.23 -14.91
N THR A 85 16.79 20.16 -15.70
CA THR A 85 17.81 20.01 -16.76
C THR A 85 17.15 20.12 -18.12
#